data_AF-W6RT39-F1
#
_entry.id   AF-W6RT39-F1
#
_cell.length_a   1.000
_cell.length_b   1.000
_cell.length_c   1.000
_cell.angle_alpha   90.00
_cell.angle_beta   90.00
_cell.angle_gamma   90.00
#
_symmetry.space_group_name_H-M   'P 1'
#
loop_
_entity.id
_entity.type
_entity.pdbx_description
1 polymer ?
#
loop_
_entity_poly.entity_id
_entity_poly.type
_entity_poly.pdbx_seq_one_letter_code
_entity_poly.pdbx_strand_id
1 'polypeptide(L)'
;MNLHKLILTENACYKAGKKITVKGIMVHSTGANNPNLKRYVGPDDGLLGKNQYGNHWNTYHPGGREVCVHAFIGKLADGTIATYQTLPWNHRGWHAGGSANNTHIGFEICEDGLTDYAYFKKVYREAVELCAYLCKEYGLTEQNIICHSEGYKQGVASNHGDVMHWFPKHGKSMDTFRAEVKALLAADTKEDTEDTAEPVVTYPEKLTSGYYRVRKTWKDSKSQVGAYRILTNAKAAADKNPGTFVFANDGTAIYPADKTTEPDYRIHTVVKGDTLWEIAEQYLGKGARYTEIKKLNGLTSNVIYSGWKLKIPN
;
A
#
# COMPACT_ATOMS: atom_id res chain seq x y z
N MET A 1 0.00 -2.15 4.04
CA MET A 1 -1.28 -1.86 3.35
C MET A 1 -2.18 -1.12 4.33
N ASN A 2 -2.73 0.01 3.92
CA ASN A 2 -3.69 0.78 4.70
C ASN A 2 -5.11 0.49 4.22
N LEU A 3 -5.64 -0.68 4.61
CA LEU A 3 -6.92 -1.20 4.14
C LEU A 3 -8.07 -0.79 5.05
N HIS A 4 -9.03 -0.07 4.48
CA HIS A 4 -10.32 0.26 5.08
C HIS A 4 -11.45 -0.47 4.35
N LYS A 5 -12.62 -0.51 4.99
CA LYS A 5 -13.83 -1.10 4.42
C LYS A 5 -14.97 -0.10 4.48
N LEU A 6 -15.55 0.20 3.31
CA LEU A 6 -16.77 0.96 3.17
C LEU A 6 -17.55 0.41 1.98
N ILE A 7 -18.44 -0.54 2.27
CA ILE A 7 -19.19 -1.26 1.23
C ILE A 7 -20.25 -0.36 0.61
N LEU A 8 -20.29 -0.30 -0.71
CA LEU A 8 -21.21 0.54 -1.48
C LEU A 8 -22.58 -0.12 -1.60
N THR A 9 -23.32 -0.15 -0.49
CA THR A 9 -24.60 -0.86 -0.38
C THR A 9 -25.70 -0.33 -1.29
N GLU A 10 -25.58 0.91 -1.76
CA GLU A 10 -26.56 1.50 -2.69
C GLU A 10 -26.36 1.11 -4.14
N ASN A 11 -25.18 0.62 -4.50
CA ASN A 11 -24.83 0.23 -5.86
C ASN A 11 -25.64 -0.99 -6.32
N ALA A 12 -26.16 -0.95 -7.54
CA ALA A 12 -26.97 -2.03 -8.12
C ALA A 12 -26.21 -3.37 -8.17
N CYS A 13 -24.89 -3.34 -8.37
CA CYS A 13 -24.03 -4.52 -8.35
C CYS A 13 -24.01 -5.21 -6.97
N TYR A 14 -23.96 -4.43 -5.89
CA TYR A 14 -24.04 -4.96 -4.52
C TYR A 14 -25.44 -5.53 -4.26
N LYS A 15 -26.49 -4.78 -4.62
CA LYS A 15 -27.88 -5.19 -4.42
C LYS A 15 -28.24 -6.47 -5.18
N ALA A 16 -27.64 -6.68 -6.37
CA ALA A 16 -27.80 -7.91 -7.12
C ALA A 16 -27.27 -9.15 -6.37
N GLY A 17 -26.33 -9.00 -5.44
CA GLY A 17 -25.93 -10.05 -4.51
C GLY A 17 -25.21 -11.26 -5.12
N LYS A 18 -24.95 -11.25 -6.44
CA LYS A 18 -24.43 -12.42 -7.17
C LYS A 18 -23.00 -12.74 -6.73
N LYS A 19 -22.74 -13.99 -6.38
CA LYS A 19 -21.42 -14.46 -5.93
C LYS A 19 -20.56 -15.02 -7.07
N ILE A 20 -19.25 -15.02 -6.85
CA ILE A 20 -18.24 -15.63 -7.74
C ILE A 20 -17.33 -16.57 -6.94
N THR A 21 -16.78 -17.56 -7.65
CA THR A 21 -15.54 -18.22 -7.20
C THR A 21 -14.38 -17.38 -7.71
N VAL A 22 -13.58 -16.84 -6.80
CA VAL A 22 -12.42 -16.03 -7.13
C VAL A 22 -11.36 -16.92 -7.79
N LYS A 23 -10.90 -16.53 -8.98
CA LYS A 23 -9.86 -17.21 -9.77
C LYS A 23 -8.71 -16.29 -10.17
N GLY A 24 -8.85 -14.98 -9.93
CA GLY A 24 -7.83 -14.01 -10.29
C GLY A 24 -8.14 -12.61 -9.78
N ILE A 25 -7.20 -11.70 -10.06
CA ILE A 25 -7.27 -10.30 -9.68
C ILE A 25 -7.06 -9.47 -10.95
N MET A 26 -7.89 -8.45 -11.15
CA MET A 26 -7.79 -7.52 -12.28
C MET A 26 -7.41 -6.12 -11.78
N VAL A 27 -6.22 -5.67 -12.17
CA VAL A 27 -5.69 -4.36 -11.84
C VAL A 27 -6.23 -3.32 -12.83
N HIS A 28 -6.91 -2.30 -12.29
CA HIS A 28 -7.41 -1.16 -13.06
C HIS A 28 -6.76 0.15 -12.62
N SER A 29 -6.94 1.17 -13.45
CA SER A 29 -6.75 2.56 -13.05
C SER A 29 -7.87 3.43 -13.61
N THR A 30 -8.23 4.46 -12.85
CA THR A 30 -9.51 5.18 -13.03
C THR A 30 -9.66 5.95 -14.34
N GLY A 31 -8.59 6.11 -15.13
CA GLY A 31 -8.58 6.84 -16.40
C GLY A 31 -8.86 8.34 -16.27
N ALA A 32 -8.77 8.89 -15.06
CA ALA A 32 -9.10 10.28 -14.79
C ALA A 32 -8.10 10.89 -13.81
N ASN A 33 -7.59 12.08 -14.15
CA ASN A 33 -6.70 12.85 -13.29
C ASN A 33 -7.43 13.35 -12.03
N ASN A 34 -7.59 12.45 -11.06
CA ASN A 34 -8.08 12.73 -9.73
C ASN A 34 -7.58 11.63 -8.77
N PRO A 35 -6.56 11.95 -7.96
CA PRO A 35 -5.95 10.97 -7.09
C PRO A 35 -6.76 10.70 -5.80
N ASN A 36 -7.89 11.39 -5.57
CA ASN A 36 -8.56 11.38 -4.27
C ASN A 36 -9.67 10.34 -4.20
N LEU A 37 -9.62 9.48 -3.18
CA LEU A 37 -10.61 8.43 -2.94
C LEU A 37 -12.03 8.97 -2.83
N LYS A 38 -12.21 10.14 -2.19
CA LYS A 38 -13.53 10.78 -2.00
C LYS A 38 -14.34 11.00 -3.27
N ARG A 39 -13.69 11.05 -4.44
CA ARG A 39 -14.38 11.13 -5.74
C ARG A 39 -15.17 9.86 -6.02
N TYR A 40 -14.62 8.70 -5.65
CA TYR A 40 -15.13 7.39 -6.04
C TYR A 40 -15.77 6.63 -4.89
N VAL A 41 -15.27 6.85 -3.67
CA VAL A 41 -15.71 6.18 -2.45
C VAL A 41 -16.54 7.16 -1.61
N GLY A 42 -17.65 6.66 -1.07
CA GLY A 42 -18.53 7.45 -0.21
C GLY A 42 -19.59 6.58 0.49
N PRO A 43 -20.33 7.14 1.46
CA PRO A 43 -20.23 8.52 1.96
C PRO A 43 -18.92 8.80 2.71
N ASP A 44 -18.65 10.07 3.03
CA ASP A 44 -17.48 10.43 3.85
C ASP A 44 -17.57 9.77 5.23
N ASP A 45 -16.52 9.03 5.60
CA ASP A 45 -16.38 8.30 6.87
C ASP A 45 -15.49 9.06 7.87
N GLY A 46 -15.08 10.28 7.54
CA GLY A 46 -14.14 11.11 8.30
C GLY A 46 -12.70 11.03 7.82
N LEU A 47 -12.34 10.04 6.98
CA LEU A 47 -11.01 9.89 6.38
C LEU A 47 -10.99 10.38 4.93
N LEU A 48 -12.08 10.12 4.19
CA LEU A 48 -12.22 10.48 2.78
C LEU A 48 -12.28 12.01 2.59
N GLY A 49 -13.00 12.69 3.48
CA GLY A 49 -13.28 14.13 3.41
C GLY A 49 -14.41 14.46 2.43
N LYS A 50 -14.87 15.71 2.49
CA LYS A 50 -16.04 16.19 1.74
C LYS A 50 -15.89 15.99 0.21
N ASN A 51 -16.83 15.23 -0.36
CA ASN A 51 -17.05 15.16 -1.81
C ASN A 51 -18.05 16.24 -2.25
N GLN A 52 -17.55 17.34 -2.79
CA GLN A 52 -18.38 18.47 -3.23
C GLN A 52 -19.30 18.17 -4.41
N TYR A 53 -18.99 17.14 -5.21
CA TYR A 53 -19.74 16.82 -6.43
C TYR A 53 -20.71 15.65 -6.24
N GLY A 54 -20.70 14.97 -5.09
CA GLY A 54 -21.58 13.83 -4.81
C GLY A 54 -21.45 12.69 -5.83
N ASN A 55 -20.30 12.57 -6.51
CA ASN A 55 -20.09 11.67 -7.65
C ASN A 55 -19.43 10.33 -7.28
N HIS A 56 -19.48 9.95 -6.00
CA HIS A 56 -19.02 8.65 -5.52
C HIS A 56 -19.88 7.51 -6.04
N TRP A 57 -19.36 6.28 -5.97
CA TRP A 57 -20.00 5.11 -6.55
C TRP A 57 -21.02 4.41 -5.63
N ASN A 58 -21.26 4.94 -4.42
CA ASN A 58 -22.35 4.49 -3.56
C ASN A 58 -23.69 5.11 -3.99
N THR A 59 -24.09 4.83 -5.22
CA THR A 59 -25.37 5.20 -5.83
C THR A 59 -25.83 4.04 -6.69
N TYR A 60 -27.12 3.93 -6.98
CA TYR A 60 -27.65 2.79 -7.76
C TYR A 60 -26.90 2.55 -9.07
N HIS A 61 -26.75 3.58 -9.92
CA HIS A 61 -25.91 3.57 -11.13
C HIS A 61 -24.98 4.79 -11.14
N PRO A 62 -23.70 4.65 -10.72
CA PRO A 62 -22.74 5.75 -10.65
C PRO A 62 -22.61 6.49 -11.99
N GLY A 63 -23.02 7.76 -12.02
CA GLY A 63 -23.04 8.55 -13.25
C GLY A 63 -23.81 7.88 -14.39
N GLY A 64 -24.90 7.15 -14.09
CA GLY A 64 -25.74 6.46 -15.06
C GLY A 64 -25.15 5.16 -15.62
N ARG A 65 -24.08 4.63 -15.03
CA ARG A 65 -23.35 3.45 -15.53
C ARG A 65 -23.48 2.24 -14.62
N GLU A 66 -23.46 1.05 -15.22
CA GLU A 66 -23.36 -0.23 -14.53
C GLU A 66 -21.90 -0.55 -14.20
N VAL A 67 -21.37 0.14 -13.19
CA VAL A 67 -19.96 -0.01 -12.76
C VAL A 67 -19.87 -0.27 -11.27
N CYS A 68 -19.01 -1.23 -10.91
CA CYS A 68 -18.68 -1.55 -9.53
C CYS A 68 -17.40 -2.38 -9.46
N VAL A 69 -16.48 -1.97 -8.59
CA VAL A 69 -15.21 -2.64 -8.32
C VAL A 69 -15.14 -3.03 -6.85
N HIS A 70 -14.20 -3.92 -6.51
CA HIS A 70 -14.06 -4.42 -5.16
C HIS A 70 -13.27 -3.51 -4.25
N ALA A 71 -12.36 -2.73 -4.82
CA ALA A 71 -11.63 -1.73 -4.08
C ALA A 71 -11.21 -0.53 -4.92
N PHE A 72 -10.92 0.56 -4.22
CA PHE A 72 -10.23 1.73 -4.76
C PHE A 72 -8.93 1.97 -3.97
N ILE A 73 -7.90 2.44 -4.63
CA ILE A 73 -6.63 2.87 -4.04
C ILE A 73 -6.38 4.33 -4.40
N GLY A 74 -6.06 5.18 -3.43
CA GLY A 74 -5.82 6.61 -3.69
C GLY A 74 -5.59 7.43 -2.42
N LYS A 75 -5.66 8.76 -2.54
CA LYS A 75 -5.45 9.72 -1.45
C LYS A 75 -6.66 9.84 -0.53
N LEU A 76 -6.39 9.81 0.77
CA LEU A 76 -7.27 10.31 1.83
C LEU A 76 -7.23 11.84 1.93
N ALA A 77 -8.09 12.42 2.77
CA ALA A 77 -8.16 13.86 2.99
C ALA A 77 -6.84 14.47 3.52
N ASP A 78 -6.07 13.69 4.28
CA ASP A 78 -4.76 14.09 4.81
C ASP A 78 -3.60 13.91 3.81
N GLY A 79 -3.88 13.36 2.61
CA GLY A 79 -2.90 13.11 1.56
C GLY A 79 -2.16 11.77 1.69
N THR A 80 -2.43 10.96 2.72
CA THR A 80 -1.92 9.59 2.80
C THR A 80 -2.63 8.68 1.79
N ILE A 81 -2.04 7.52 1.51
CA ILE A 81 -2.60 6.52 0.58
C ILE A 81 -3.34 5.46 1.37
N ALA A 82 -4.49 5.05 0.85
CA ALA A 82 -5.31 3.99 1.42
C ALA A 82 -5.93 3.12 0.33
N THR A 83 -6.28 1.90 0.72
CA THR A 83 -7.16 1.00 -0.01
C THR A 83 -8.53 0.99 0.67
N TYR A 84 -9.61 1.15 -0.10
CA TYR A 84 -10.97 0.99 0.38
C TYR A 84 -11.63 -0.19 -0.29
N GLN A 85 -11.91 -1.25 0.47
CA GLN A 85 -12.81 -2.30 0.03
C GLN A 85 -14.23 -1.74 -0.07
N THR A 86 -14.79 -1.80 -1.26
CA THR A 86 -16.09 -1.23 -1.64
C THR A 86 -17.12 -2.27 -2.08
N LEU A 87 -16.68 -3.49 -2.38
CA LEU A 87 -17.53 -4.66 -2.60
C LEU A 87 -16.91 -5.87 -1.87
N PRO A 88 -17.71 -6.76 -1.27
CA PRO A 88 -17.20 -8.04 -0.77
C PRO A 88 -16.41 -8.77 -1.85
N TRP A 89 -15.24 -9.29 -1.52
CA TRP A 89 -14.29 -9.90 -2.48
C TRP A 89 -14.88 -11.05 -3.31
N ASN A 90 -15.91 -11.73 -2.80
CA ASN A 90 -16.59 -12.82 -3.50
C ASN A 90 -17.91 -12.41 -4.19
N HIS A 91 -18.22 -11.12 -4.28
CA HIS A 91 -19.32 -10.64 -5.12
C HIS A 91 -18.86 -10.51 -6.56
N ARG A 92 -19.80 -10.67 -7.50
CA ARG A 92 -19.58 -10.43 -8.91
C ARG A 92 -19.53 -8.92 -9.14
N GLY A 93 -18.34 -8.36 -9.34
CA GLY A 93 -18.19 -6.96 -9.75
C GLY A 93 -18.66 -6.69 -11.19
N TRP A 94 -18.88 -5.42 -11.51
CA TRP A 94 -19.15 -4.93 -12.87
C TRP A 94 -17.99 -4.02 -13.29
N HIS A 95 -16.82 -4.62 -13.50
CA HIS A 95 -15.55 -3.88 -13.68
C HIS A 95 -14.84 -4.20 -15.00
N ALA A 96 -14.92 -5.44 -15.48
CA ALA A 96 -14.16 -5.90 -16.63
C ALA A 96 -14.90 -5.75 -17.96
N GLY A 97 -16.22 -5.51 -17.96
CA GLY A 97 -17.00 -5.50 -19.20
C GLY A 97 -16.98 -6.83 -19.97
N GLY A 98 -16.73 -7.95 -19.28
CA GLY A 98 -16.57 -9.28 -19.90
C GLY A 98 -16.71 -10.44 -18.90
N SER A 99 -16.31 -11.64 -19.32
CA SER A 99 -16.45 -12.87 -18.51
C SER A 99 -15.67 -12.81 -17.20
N ALA A 100 -14.60 -12.01 -17.12
CA ALA A 100 -13.81 -11.79 -15.91
C ALA A 100 -14.62 -11.22 -14.74
N ASN A 101 -15.74 -10.54 -14.98
CA ASN A 101 -16.68 -10.12 -13.92
C ASN A 101 -17.14 -11.31 -13.05
N ASN A 102 -17.16 -12.53 -13.60
CA ASN A 102 -17.62 -13.73 -12.90
C ASN A 102 -16.49 -14.51 -12.19
N THR A 103 -15.26 -14.03 -12.23
CA THR A 103 -14.08 -14.79 -11.75
C THR A 103 -13.00 -13.94 -11.10
N HIS A 104 -12.94 -12.63 -11.36
CA HIS A 104 -11.85 -11.78 -10.89
C HIS A 104 -12.31 -10.79 -9.83
N ILE A 105 -11.41 -10.51 -8.89
CA ILE A 105 -11.50 -9.33 -8.04
C ILE A 105 -10.90 -8.15 -8.82
N GLY A 106 -11.74 -7.22 -9.29
CA GLY A 106 -11.28 -5.95 -9.86
C GLY A 106 -11.10 -4.84 -8.83
N PHE A 107 -10.01 -4.07 -8.90
CA PHE A 107 -9.82 -2.84 -8.11
C PHE A 107 -9.24 -1.69 -8.96
N GLU A 108 -9.53 -0.46 -8.55
CA GLU A 108 -9.16 0.76 -9.26
C GLU A 108 -8.07 1.55 -8.54
N ILE A 109 -7.01 1.91 -9.24
CA ILE A 109 -6.00 2.86 -8.76
C ILE A 109 -6.38 4.26 -9.25
N CYS A 110 -6.61 5.18 -8.32
CA CYS A 110 -6.92 6.58 -8.63
C CYS A 110 -5.71 7.23 -9.33
N GLU A 111 -5.92 7.80 -10.52
CA GLU A 111 -4.84 8.39 -11.30
C GLU A 111 -4.60 9.85 -10.89
N ASP A 112 -3.35 10.29 -10.95
CA ASP A 112 -2.99 11.70 -10.98
C ASP A 112 -2.88 12.19 -12.44
N GLY A 113 -2.05 13.21 -12.70
CA GLY A 113 -1.69 13.64 -14.05
C GLY A 113 -0.78 12.67 -14.81
N LEU A 114 -0.54 11.46 -14.28
CA LEU A 114 0.34 10.41 -14.83
C LEU A 114 1.83 10.73 -14.80
N THR A 115 2.24 11.73 -14.02
CA THR A 115 3.61 12.26 -14.03
C THR A 115 4.23 12.32 -12.64
N ASP A 116 3.44 12.29 -11.56
CA ASP A 116 3.95 12.29 -10.19
C ASP A 116 4.44 10.89 -9.81
N TYR A 117 5.75 10.66 -9.97
CA TYR A 117 6.38 9.41 -9.57
C TYR A 117 6.28 9.14 -8.05
N ALA A 118 6.28 10.18 -7.21
CA ALA A 118 6.21 10.00 -5.76
C ALA A 118 4.83 9.49 -5.34
N TYR A 119 3.76 10.02 -5.96
CA TYR A 119 2.42 9.49 -5.81
C TYR A 119 2.30 8.07 -6.38
N PHE A 120 2.70 7.88 -7.64
CA PHE A 120 2.66 6.58 -8.31
C PHE A 120 3.34 5.48 -7.49
N LYS A 121 4.54 5.74 -6.97
CA LYS A 121 5.30 4.78 -6.15
C LYS A 121 4.50 4.30 -4.94
N LYS A 122 3.74 5.18 -4.29
CA LYS A 122 2.93 4.85 -3.11
C LYS A 122 1.71 4.01 -3.47
N VAL A 123 0.93 4.42 -4.48
CA VAL A 123 -0.26 3.67 -4.90
C VAL A 123 0.09 2.34 -5.57
N TYR A 124 1.21 2.27 -6.29
CA TYR A 124 1.74 1.04 -6.85
C TYR A 124 2.15 0.05 -5.75
N ARG A 125 2.85 0.52 -4.71
CA ARG A 125 3.21 -0.31 -3.55
C ARG A 125 1.95 -0.83 -2.84
N GLU A 126 0.99 0.05 -2.57
CA GLU A 126 -0.28 -0.32 -1.94
C GLU A 126 -1.04 -1.36 -2.78
N ALA A 127 -1.05 -1.22 -4.11
CA ALA A 127 -1.65 -2.20 -5.02
C ALA A 127 -0.93 -3.56 -5.02
N VAL A 128 0.41 -3.57 -5.00
CA VAL A 128 1.20 -4.81 -4.88
C VAL A 128 0.86 -5.53 -3.57
N GLU A 129 0.77 -4.79 -2.47
CA GLU A 129 0.42 -5.35 -1.15
C GLU A 129 -1.02 -5.88 -1.11
N LEU A 130 -1.98 -5.16 -1.71
CA LEU A 130 -3.36 -5.65 -1.86
C LEU A 130 -3.41 -6.95 -2.65
N CYS A 131 -2.69 -7.03 -3.76
CA CYS A 131 -2.64 -8.25 -4.56
C CYS A 131 -2.02 -9.42 -3.80
N ALA A 132 -0.92 -9.20 -3.06
CA ALA A 132 -0.32 -10.23 -2.22
C ALA A 132 -1.29 -10.71 -1.13
N TYR A 133 -2.01 -9.79 -0.47
CA TYR A 133 -3.05 -10.10 0.51
C TYR A 133 -4.16 -10.98 -0.11
N LEU A 134 -4.70 -10.58 -1.26
CA LEU A 134 -5.76 -11.33 -1.94
C LEU A 134 -5.28 -12.69 -2.48
N CYS A 135 -4.02 -12.78 -2.92
CA CYS A 135 -3.42 -14.05 -3.31
C CYS A 135 -3.41 -15.04 -2.15
N LYS A 136 -3.00 -14.62 -0.95
CA LYS A 136 -3.05 -15.49 0.24
C LYS A 136 -4.48 -15.90 0.61
N GLU A 137 -5.39 -14.92 0.68
CA GLU A 137 -6.79 -15.15 1.08
C GLU A 137 -7.50 -16.19 0.19
N TYR A 138 -7.19 -16.19 -1.11
CA TYR A 138 -7.86 -17.03 -2.10
C TYR A 138 -7.00 -18.15 -2.69
N GLY A 139 -5.80 -18.40 -2.15
CA GLY A 139 -4.88 -19.41 -2.66
C GLY A 139 -4.44 -19.17 -4.10
N LEU A 140 -4.29 -17.90 -4.50
CA LEU A 140 -3.80 -17.50 -5.82
C LEU A 140 -2.29 -17.24 -5.78
N THR A 141 -1.70 -17.13 -6.96
CA THR A 141 -0.30 -16.73 -7.16
C THR A 141 -0.23 -15.44 -7.98
N GLU A 142 0.98 -14.89 -8.17
CA GLU A 142 1.20 -13.74 -9.04
C GLU A 142 0.71 -13.96 -10.47
N GLN A 143 0.65 -15.23 -10.91
CA GLN A 143 0.21 -15.61 -12.26
C GLN A 143 -1.29 -15.39 -12.48
N ASN A 144 -2.07 -15.28 -11.40
CA ASN A 144 -3.51 -15.02 -11.45
C ASN A 144 -3.84 -13.52 -11.54
N ILE A 145 -2.84 -12.65 -11.69
CA ILE A 145 -2.99 -11.20 -11.73
C ILE A 145 -2.82 -10.70 -13.16
N ILE A 146 -3.84 -10.02 -13.66
CA ILE A 146 -3.86 -9.37 -14.98
C ILE A 146 -4.27 -7.91 -14.84
N CYS A 147 -3.91 -7.05 -15.79
CA CYS A 147 -4.58 -5.75 -15.96
C CYS A 147 -5.74 -5.84 -16.96
N HIS A 148 -6.54 -4.78 -17.09
CA HIS A 148 -7.66 -4.75 -18.04
C HIS A 148 -7.18 -5.00 -19.48
N SER A 149 -6.06 -4.38 -19.89
CA SER A 149 -5.49 -4.57 -21.24
C SER A 149 -5.10 -6.03 -21.52
N GLU A 150 -4.54 -6.74 -20.53
CA GLU A 150 -4.25 -8.17 -20.64
C GLU A 150 -5.54 -8.99 -20.69
N GLY A 151 -6.55 -8.64 -19.88
CA GLY A 151 -7.87 -9.27 -19.91
C GLY A 151 -8.59 -9.13 -21.25
N TYR A 152 -8.45 -7.98 -21.92
CA TYR A 152 -8.96 -7.79 -23.28
C TYR A 152 -8.28 -8.74 -24.27
N LYS A 153 -6.95 -8.82 -24.24
CA LYS A 153 -6.17 -9.73 -25.09
C LYS A 153 -6.52 -11.20 -24.87
N GLN A 154 -6.92 -11.56 -23.64
CA GLN A 154 -7.39 -12.90 -23.28
C GLN A 154 -8.87 -13.14 -23.62
N GLY A 155 -9.60 -12.14 -24.13
CA GLY A 155 -11.03 -12.25 -24.46
C GLY A 155 -11.96 -12.28 -23.25
N VAL A 156 -11.48 -11.88 -22.07
CA VAL A 156 -12.26 -11.91 -20.82
C VAL A 156 -12.72 -10.54 -20.33
N ALA A 157 -12.25 -9.46 -20.97
CA ALA A 157 -12.58 -8.08 -20.62
C ALA A 157 -12.86 -7.22 -21.87
N SER A 158 -13.46 -6.06 -21.67
CA SER A 158 -13.68 -5.04 -22.71
C SER A 158 -12.37 -4.39 -23.16
N ASN A 159 -12.38 -3.67 -24.28
CA ASN A 159 -11.18 -3.07 -24.90
C ASN A 159 -10.71 -1.80 -24.19
N HIS A 160 -10.36 -1.90 -22.91
CA HIS A 160 -9.71 -0.84 -22.16
C HIS A 160 -8.20 -1.09 -22.03
N GLY A 161 -7.42 0.00 -22.01
CA GLY A 161 -5.96 -0.04 -22.00
C GLY A 161 -5.31 0.06 -20.62
N ASP A 162 -6.08 0.27 -19.54
CA ASP A 162 -5.54 0.39 -18.20
C ASP A 162 -4.87 -0.92 -17.74
N VAL A 163 -3.75 -0.87 -17.03
CA VAL A 163 -2.99 0.31 -16.54
C VAL A 163 -1.84 0.74 -17.48
N MET A 164 -1.85 0.25 -18.73
CA MET A 164 -0.68 0.28 -19.62
C MET A 164 -0.38 1.67 -20.20
N HIS A 165 -1.29 2.64 -20.09
CA HIS A 165 -1.01 4.05 -20.38
C HIS A 165 -0.25 4.77 -19.27
N TRP A 166 -0.20 4.20 -18.07
CA TRP A 166 0.37 4.83 -16.88
C TRP A 166 1.63 4.14 -16.36
N PHE A 167 1.58 2.83 -16.09
CA PHE A 167 2.70 2.10 -15.48
C PHE A 167 4.03 2.27 -16.26
N PRO A 168 4.05 2.17 -17.60
CA PRO A 168 5.28 2.34 -18.37
C PRO A 168 5.91 3.73 -18.26
N LYS A 169 5.12 4.78 -18.01
CA LYS A 169 5.65 6.15 -17.80
C LYS A 169 6.53 6.25 -16.56
N HIS A 170 6.39 5.31 -15.63
CA HIS A 170 7.18 5.21 -14.41
C HIS A 170 8.14 4.01 -14.41
N GLY A 171 8.42 3.45 -15.59
CA GLY A 171 9.34 2.32 -15.74
C GLY A 171 8.83 1.01 -15.14
N LYS A 172 7.49 0.86 -15.02
CA LYS A 172 6.84 -0.36 -14.53
C LYS A 172 6.04 -1.04 -15.63
N SER A 173 5.88 -2.34 -15.50
CA SER A 173 5.00 -3.19 -16.31
C SER A 173 4.19 -4.13 -15.40
N MET A 174 3.22 -4.85 -15.97
CA MET A 174 2.53 -5.92 -15.25
C MET A 174 3.46 -7.07 -14.86
N ASP A 175 4.54 -7.31 -15.62
CA ASP A 175 5.55 -8.31 -15.24
C ASP A 175 6.34 -7.88 -14.01
N THR A 176 6.76 -6.61 -13.93
CA THR A 176 7.41 -6.09 -12.72
C THR A 176 6.45 -6.07 -11.54
N PHE A 177 5.16 -5.80 -11.78
CA PHE A 177 4.13 -5.83 -10.75
C PHE A 177 3.95 -7.23 -10.17
N ARG A 178 3.77 -8.24 -11.03
CA ARG A 178 3.68 -9.65 -10.63
C ARG A 178 4.95 -10.13 -9.92
N ALA A 179 6.13 -9.73 -10.39
CA ALA A 179 7.39 -10.07 -9.73
C ALA A 179 7.49 -9.50 -8.30
N GLU A 180 7.01 -8.28 -8.08
CA GLU A 180 6.97 -7.68 -6.74
C GLU A 180 5.92 -8.33 -5.83
N VAL A 181 4.76 -8.72 -6.37
CA VAL A 181 3.76 -9.51 -5.63
C VAL A 181 4.35 -10.86 -5.22
N LYS A 182 5.01 -11.56 -6.15
CA LYS A 182 5.69 -12.84 -5.89
C LYS A 182 6.73 -12.71 -4.78
N ALA A 183 7.52 -11.64 -4.81
CA ALA A 183 8.54 -11.38 -3.80
C ALA A 183 7.92 -11.20 -2.41
N LEU A 184 6.78 -10.50 -2.30
CA LEU A 184 6.04 -10.38 -1.03
C LEU A 184 5.51 -11.74 -0.57
N LEU A 185 4.87 -12.50 -1.45
CA LEU A 185 4.37 -13.85 -1.13
C LEU A 185 5.49 -14.77 -0.62
N ALA A 186 6.67 -14.70 -1.21
CA ALA A 186 7.82 -15.51 -0.81
C ALA A 186 8.48 -15.03 0.50
N ALA A 187 8.47 -13.74 0.79
CA ALA A 187 9.00 -13.20 2.05
C ALA A 187 8.19 -13.71 3.25
N ASP A 188 6.87 -13.81 3.11
CA ASP A 188 5.99 -14.32 4.16
C ASP A 188 6.13 -15.83 4.40
N THR A 189 6.49 -16.62 3.38
CA THR A 189 6.77 -18.07 3.55
C THR A 189 8.07 -18.37 4.29
N LYS A 190 8.90 -17.36 4.53
CA LYS A 190 10.16 -17.49 5.28
C LYS A 190 10.02 -17.16 6.76
N GLU A 191 8.84 -16.72 7.23
CA GLU A 191 8.62 -16.44 8.67
C GLU A 191 8.42 -17.71 9.53
N ASP A 192 8.27 -18.91 8.94
CA ASP A 192 8.10 -20.17 9.69
C ASP A 192 9.41 -20.94 9.95
N THR A 193 10.55 -20.48 9.45
CA THR A 193 11.86 -21.07 9.77
C THR A 193 12.93 -19.99 9.90
N GLU A 194 13.45 -19.88 11.11
CA GLU A 194 14.65 -19.13 11.55
C GLU A 194 14.45 -17.74 12.18
N ASP A 195 15.08 -17.67 13.34
CA ASP A 195 15.25 -16.58 14.28
C ASP A 195 16.23 -15.52 13.74
N THR A 196 15.99 -14.26 14.14
CA THR A 196 16.85 -13.07 14.05
C THR A 196 17.33 -12.53 12.68
N ALA A 197 16.79 -11.35 12.32
CA ALA A 197 17.51 -10.10 11.95
C ALA A 197 16.76 -9.33 10.85
N GLU A 198 16.47 -8.06 11.12
CA GLU A 198 15.85 -7.14 10.16
C GLU A 198 16.63 -7.08 8.83
N PRO A 199 15.93 -6.93 7.67
CA PRO A 199 16.61 -6.88 6.39
C PRO A 199 17.39 -5.57 6.26
N VAL A 200 18.73 -5.68 6.33
CA VAL A 200 19.65 -4.57 6.07
C VAL A 200 19.48 -4.11 4.62
N VAL A 201 18.96 -2.90 4.42
CA VAL A 201 18.89 -2.25 3.11
C VAL A 201 20.31 -1.98 2.61
N THR A 202 20.73 -2.68 1.56
CA THR A 202 22.06 -2.48 0.95
C THR A 202 21.99 -1.44 -0.17
N TYR A 203 22.91 -0.47 -0.15
CA TYR A 203 23.06 0.54 -1.19
C TYR A 203 24.19 0.13 -2.15
N PRO A 204 24.04 0.32 -3.48
CA PRO A 204 25.05 -0.12 -4.45
C PRO A 204 26.37 0.63 -4.28
N GLU A 205 27.49 -0.07 -4.34
CA GLU A 205 28.81 0.56 -4.17
C GLU A 205 29.09 1.63 -5.25
N LYS A 206 28.53 1.47 -6.45
CA LYS A 206 28.69 2.41 -7.57
C LYS A 206 27.34 2.73 -8.23
N LEU A 207 27.03 4.01 -8.34
CA LEU A 207 25.84 4.51 -9.04
C LEU A 207 26.11 4.71 -10.52
N THR A 208 25.22 4.17 -11.36
CA THR A 208 25.16 4.45 -12.81
C THR A 208 24.46 5.78 -13.12
N SER A 209 23.61 6.26 -12.21
CA SER A 209 22.93 7.57 -12.29
C SER A 209 22.76 8.21 -10.91
N GLY A 210 22.77 9.55 -10.86
CA GLY A 210 22.72 10.32 -9.62
C GLY A 210 24.00 10.22 -8.77
N TYR A 211 23.90 10.61 -7.49
CA TYR A 211 25.03 10.78 -6.57
C TYR A 211 24.66 10.49 -5.11
N TYR A 212 25.60 9.91 -4.38
CA TYR A 212 25.65 9.99 -2.92
C TYR A 212 26.05 11.40 -2.51
N ARG A 213 25.21 12.09 -1.74
CA ARG A 213 25.44 13.47 -1.30
C ARG A 213 25.93 13.50 0.13
N VAL A 214 27.04 14.19 0.39
CA VAL A 214 27.59 14.36 1.74
C VAL A 214 27.26 15.76 2.23
N ARG A 215 26.44 15.88 3.28
CA ARG A 215 25.95 17.16 3.82
C ARG A 215 25.42 17.05 5.25
N LYS A 216 25.17 18.17 5.93
CA LYS A 216 24.64 18.17 7.31
C LYS A 216 23.20 17.66 7.39
N THR A 217 22.34 18.09 6.48
CA THR A 217 20.95 17.59 6.36
C THR A 217 20.53 17.53 4.89
N TRP A 218 19.54 16.71 4.55
CA TRP A 218 19.02 16.65 3.17
C TRP A 218 18.42 17.99 2.68
N LYS A 219 17.83 18.78 3.58
CA LYS A 219 17.24 20.08 3.23
C LYS A 219 18.29 21.19 3.09
N ASP A 220 19.43 21.05 3.75
CA ASP A 220 20.53 22.02 3.68
C ASP A 220 21.50 21.68 2.54
N SER A 221 21.14 22.06 1.31
CA SER A 221 22.00 21.90 0.13
C SER A 221 23.27 22.75 0.18
N LYS A 222 23.29 23.84 0.97
CA LYS A 222 24.47 24.72 1.10
C LYS A 222 25.58 24.07 1.93
N SER A 223 25.23 23.17 2.83
CA SER A 223 26.19 22.37 3.60
C SER A 223 26.86 21.22 2.83
N GLN A 224 26.68 21.14 1.51
CA GLN A 224 27.18 20.02 0.73
C GLN A 224 28.71 20.02 0.63
N VAL A 225 29.32 19.00 1.23
CA VAL A 225 30.75 18.70 1.18
C VAL A 225 31.13 18.07 -0.16
N GLY A 226 30.27 17.21 -0.70
CA GLY A 226 30.55 16.54 -1.97
C GLY A 226 29.39 15.70 -2.51
N ALA A 227 29.55 15.28 -3.77
CA ALA A 227 28.63 14.39 -4.47
C ALA A 227 29.44 13.31 -5.19
N TYR A 228 29.23 12.05 -4.82
CA TYR A 228 30.05 10.92 -5.25
C TYR A 228 29.22 9.84 -5.93
N ARG A 229 29.78 9.18 -6.95
CA ARG A 229 29.16 8.00 -7.55
C ARG A 229 29.60 6.69 -6.89
N ILE A 230 30.64 6.72 -6.06
CA ILE A 230 31.17 5.57 -5.35
C ILE A 230 30.88 5.76 -3.86
N LEU A 231 30.22 4.80 -3.23
CA LEU A 231 29.74 4.90 -1.85
C LEU A 231 30.92 5.01 -0.87
N THR A 232 31.98 4.23 -1.06
CA THR A 232 33.19 4.32 -0.22
C THR A 232 33.81 5.72 -0.23
N ASN A 233 33.79 6.41 -1.37
CA ASN A 233 34.29 7.79 -1.45
C ASN A 233 33.39 8.77 -0.70
N ALA A 234 32.07 8.57 -0.74
CA ALA A 234 31.12 9.37 0.03
C ALA A 234 31.31 9.17 1.54
N LYS A 235 31.50 7.93 1.99
CA LYS A 235 31.77 7.59 3.40
C LYS A 235 33.05 8.24 3.89
N ALA A 236 34.15 8.08 3.15
CA ALA A 236 35.43 8.70 3.47
C ALA A 236 35.36 10.24 3.52
N ALA A 237 34.48 10.87 2.74
CA ALA A 237 34.24 12.30 2.80
C ALA A 237 33.41 12.70 4.03
N ALA A 238 32.42 11.91 4.43
CA ALA A 238 31.66 12.13 5.67
C ALA A 238 32.55 11.99 6.91
N ASP A 239 33.44 10.98 6.94
CA ASP A 239 34.38 10.75 8.05
C ASP A 239 35.34 11.92 8.28
N LYS A 240 35.76 12.57 7.19
CA LYS A 240 36.63 13.76 7.23
C LYS A 240 35.89 15.04 7.61
N ASN A 241 34.56 15.02 7.62
CA ASN A 241 33.71 16.19 7.86
C ASN A 241 32.69 15.90 8.96
N PRO A 242 33.09 16.01 10.24
CA PRO A 242 32.22 15.73 11.38
C PRO A 242 30.88 16.49 11.31
N GLY A 243 29.79 15.80 11.65
CA GLY A 243 28.43 16.36 11.58
C GLY A 243 27.81 16.35 10.19
N THR A 244 28.40 15.63 9.23
CA THR A 244 27.80 15.39 7.91
C THR A 244 27.43 13.92 7.72
N PHE A 245 26.43 13.69 6.86
CA PHE A 245 25.90 12.38 6.53
C PHE A 245 25.97 12.17 5.02
N VAL A 246 26.10 10.91 4.61
CA VAL A 246 25.88 10.45 3.24
C VAL A 246 24.39 10.24 3.03
N PHE A 247 23.84 10.81 1.96
CA PHE A 247 22.46 10.63 1.55
C PHE A 247 22.36 9.96 0.19
N ALA A 248 21.40 9.05 0.02
CA ALA A 248 20.98 8.54 -1.28
C ALA A 248 20.25 9.63 -2.10
N ASN A 249 20.01 9.36 -3.39
CA ASN A 249 19.36 10.32 -4.30
C ASN A 249 17.95 10.74 -3.85
N ASP A 250 17.25 9.89 -3.09
CA ASP A 250 15.92 10.15 -2.56
C ASP A 250 15.92 10.93 -1.23
N GLY A 251 17.11 11.21 -0.69
CA GLY A 251 17.30 11.93 0.55
C GLY A 251 17.30 11.12 1.82
N THR A 252 17.36 9.79 1.71
CA THR A 252 17.60 8.90 2.84
C THR A 252 19.05 9.04 3.33
N ALA A 253 19.28 9.25 4.62
CA ALA A 253 20.62 9.20 5.21
C ALA A 253 21.08 7.74 5.34
N ILE A 254 22.31 7.45 4.92
CA ILE A 254 22.83 6.07 4.82
C ILE A 254 24.18 5.87 5.51
N TYR A 255 24.85 6.95 5.93
CA TYR A 255 26.13 6.90 6.65
C TYR A 255 26.42 8.23 7.39
N PRO A 256 27.08 8.23 8.57
CA PRO A 256 27.31 7.05 9.41
C PRO A 256 25.98 6.37 9.74
N ALA A 257 25.99 5.05 9.84
CA ALA A 257 24.82 4.34 10.35
C ALA A 257 24.69 4.76 11.81
N ASP A 258 23.84 5.75 12.09
CA ASP A 258 23.43 5.99 13.46
C ASP A 258 22.89 4.67 13.98
N LYS A 259 23.34 4.28 15.18
CA LYS A 259 22.58 3.39 16.06
C LYS A 259 21.26 4.09 16.35
N THR A 260 20.36 4.11 15.38
CA THR A 260 18.98 4.46 15.61
C THR A 260 18.48 3.40 16.57
N THR A 261 18.24 3.82 17.81
CA THR A 261 17.45 3.12 18.82
C THR A 261 16.48 2.18 18.12
N GLU A 262 16.63 0.89 18.39
CA GLU A 262 15.60 -0.09 18.03
C GLU A 262 14.24 0.50 18.42
N PRO A 263 13.18 0.24 17.63
CA PRO A 263 11.85 0.62 18.05
C PRO A 263 11.65 0.19 19.51
N ASP A 264 11.36 1.16 20.39
CA ASP A 264 11.17 0.92 21.82
C ASP A 264 9.79 0.28 22.09
N TYR A 265 9.50 -0.76 21.32
CA TYR A 265 8.28 -1.54 21.39
C TYR A 265 8.51 -2.95 20.88
N ARG A 266 7.78 -3.90 21.46
CA ARG A 266 7.60 -5.27 20.97
C ARG A 266 6.26 -5.39 20.23
N ILE A 267 6.09 -6.44 19.43
CA ILE A 267 4.81 -6.73 18.78
C ILE A 267 4.10 -7.86 19.54
N HIS A 268 2.82 -7.65 19.87
CA HIS A 268 1.92 -8.68 20.37
C HIS A 268 0.83 -8.96 19.34
N THR A 269 0.65 -10.23 18.99
CA THR A 269 -0.46 -10.67 18.13
C THR A 269 -1.65 -11.05 19.01
N VAL A 270 -2.71 -10.27 18.93
CA VAL A 270 -3.95 -10.44 19.72
C VAL A 270 -4.55 -11.82 19.42
N VAL A 271 -4.90 -12.57 20.46
CA VAL A 271 -5.63 -13.84 20.38
C VAL A 271 -7.04 -13.71 20.95
N LYS A 272 -7.89 -14.72 20.70
CA LYS A 272 -9.27 -14.73 21.20
C LYS A 272 -9.28 -14.71 22.73
N GLY A 273 -9.86 -13.67 23.30
CA GLY A 273 -10.00 -13.48 24.74
C GLY A 273 -9.17 -12.32 25.28
N ASP A 274 -8.17 -11.85 24.52
CA ASP A 274 -7.32 -10.75 24.96
C ASP A 274 -8.08 -9.45 25.14
N THR A 275 -7.69 -8.72 26.18
CA THR A 275 -8.04 -7.32 26.38
C THR A 275 -6.78 -6.45 26.39
N LEU A 276 -6.91 -5.18 26.00
CA LEU A 276 -5.81 -4.21 26.11
C LEU A 276 -5.27 -4.11 27.56
N TRP A 277 -6.13 -4.36 28.56
CA TRP A 277 -5.78 -4.37 29.97
C TRP A 277 -4.85 -5.53 30.32
N GLU A 278 -5.23 -6.76 29.97
CA GLU A 278 -4.41 -7.95 30.25
C GLU A 278 -3.08 -7.91 29.50
N ILE A 279 -3.08 -7.42 28.25
CA ILE A 279 -1.85 -7.20 27.48
C ILE A 279 -0.95 -6.17 28.19
N ALA A 280 -1.51 -5.07 28.69
CA ALA A 280 -0.74 -4.08 29.44
C ALA A 280 -0.23 -4.61 30.78
N GLU A 281 -1.00 -5.44 31.48
CA GLU A 281 -0.55 -6.08 32.71
C GLU A 281 0.61 -7.06 32.43
N GLN A 282 0.48 -7.86 31.38
CA GLN A 282 1.48 -8.84 30.96
C GLN A 282 2.81 -8.18 30.57
N TYR A 283 2.79 -7.13 29.76
CA TYR A 283 4.01 -6.55 29.18
C TYR A 283 4.50 -5.30 29.90
N LEU A 284 3.61 -4.50 30.49
CA LEU A 284 3.94 -3.23 31.13
C LEU A 284 3.84 -3.29 32.66
N GLY A 285 3.48 -4.45 33.21
CA GLY A 285 3.37 -4.74 34.64
C GLY A 285 2.15 -4.15 35.34
N LYS A 286 1.31 -3.37 34.64
CA LYS A 286 0.09 -2.76 35.17
C LYS A 286 -0.96 -2.59 34.08
N GLY A 287 -2.14 -3.19 34.26
CA GLY A 287 -3.21 -3.10 33.25
C GLY A 287 -3.67 -1.68 32.92
N ALA A 288 -3.61 -0.75 33.87
CA ALA A 288 -3.93 0.67 33.66
C ALA A 288 -3.06 1.36 32.58
N ARG A 289 -1.89 0.79 32.23
CA ARG A 289 -0.99 1.28 31.17
C ARG A 289 -1.48 0.94 29.76
N TYR A 290 -2.64 0.31 29.60
CA TYR A 290 -3.23 0.01 28.30
C TYR A 290 -3.41 1.25 27.39
N THR A 291 -3.51 2.43 27.98
CA THR A 291 -3.60 3.71 27.26
C THR A 291 -2.33 4.01 26.46
N GLU A 292 -1.17 3.50 26.89
CA GLU A 292 0.11 3.64 26.18
C GLU A 292 0.11 2.79 24.90
N ILE A 293 -0.36 1.54 24.99
CA ILE A 293 -0.58 0.65 23.84
C ILE A 293 -1.58 1.30 22.87
N LYS A 294 -2.68 1.81 23.42
CA LYS A 294 -3.74 2.45 22.64
C LYS A 294 -3.20 3.65 21.84
N LYS A 295 -2.43 4.53 22.49
CA LYS A 295 -1.80 5.70 21.88
C LYS A 295 -0.76 5.30 20.83
N LEU A 296 0.11 4.33 21.14
CA LEU A 296 1.18 3.88 20.25
C LEU A 296 0.65 3.26 18.94
N ASN A 297 -0.52 2.63 19.01
CA ASN A 297 -1.17 2.01 17.85
C ASN A 297 -2.27 2.87 17.21
N GLY A 298 -2.48 4.11 17.67
CA GLY A 298 -3.51 4.99 17.13
C GLY A 298 -4.95 4.46 17.31
N LEU A 299 -5.18 3.62 18.31
CA LEU A 299 -6.50 3.04 18.57
C LEU A 299 -7.44 4.09 19.18
N THR A 300 -8.66 4.21 18.64
CA THR A 300 -9.69 5.12 19.17
C THR A 300 -10.65 4.40 20.13
N SER A 301 -10.82 3.08 19.95
CA SER A 301 -11.61 2.20 20.82
C SER A 301 -10.72 1.31 21.70
N ASN A 302 -11.31 0.70 22.73
CA ASN A 302 -10.66 -0.36 23.51
C ASN A 302 -10.92 -1.77 22.93
N VAL A 303 -11.72 -1.85 21.85
CA VAL A 303 -12.01 -3.12 21.16
C VAL A 303 -10.82 -3.50 20.29
N ILE A 304 -10.33 -4.71 20.49
CA ILE A 304 -9.27 -5.35 19.70
C ILE A 304 -9.79 -6.69 19.18
N TYR A 305 -9.27 -7.16 18.04
CA TYR A 305 -9.70 -8.40 17.41
C TYR A 305 -8.53 -9.36 17.26
N SER A 306 -8.82 -10.66 17.39
CA SER A 306 -7.84 -11.73 17.16
C SER A 306 -7.15 -11.55 15.81
N GLY A 307 -5.83 -11.69 15.78
CA GLY A 307 -4.96 -11.50 14.62
C GLY A 307 -4.37 -10.09 14.48
N TRP A 308 -4.79 -9.11 15.28
CA TRP A 308 -4.17 -7.78 15.27
C TRP A 308 -2.74 -7.81 15.80
N LYS A 309 -1.81 -7.15 15.11
CA LYS A 309 -0.44 -6.93 15.60
C LYS A 309 -0.36 -5.56 16.28
N LEU A 310 -0.28 -5.55 17.62
CA LEU A 310 -0.17 -4.34 18.43
C LEU A 310 1.29 -4.08 18.80
N LYS A 311 1.73 -2.84 18.63
CA LYS A 311 2.98 -2.30 19.18
C LYS A 311 2.82 -2.08 20.68
N ILE A 312 3.67 -2.71 21.49
CA ILE A 312 3.64 -2.62 22.95
C ILE A 312 4.94 -1.93 23.39
N PRO A 313 4.90 -0.79 24.09
CA PRO A 313 6.12 -0.16 24.60
C PRO A 313 6.99 -1.16 25.39
N ASN A 314 8.32 -1.02 25.36
CA ASN A 314 9.17 -1.87 26.20
C ASN A 314 9.15 -1.49 27.68
#